data_AF-A0A5B1REX5-F1
#
_entry.id   AF-A0A5B1REX5-F1
#
_cell.length_a   1.000
_cell.length_b   1.000
_cell.length_c   1.000
_cell.angle_alpha   90.00
_cell.angle_beta   90.00
_cell.angle_gamma   90.00
#
_symmetry.space_group_name_H-M   'P 1'
#
loop_
_entity.id
_entity.type
_entity.pdbx_description
1 polymer ?
#
loop_
_entity_poly.entity_id
_entity_poly.type
_entity_poly.pdbx_seq_one_letter_code
_entity_poly.pdbx_strand_id
1 'polypeptide(L)'
;MARKRACWSTKSKKGPSIAPSLRPSSRYQVPIISTDRWHYTIGRSDNIRVLGGKMSLTEKNEHHTYWIARVVSMRAWHKALIPTKANMWLHVQWYYSGADIAAEDSSQDTSFFGRYERALSDVYDYIHLDSVDGLATVITCLTASSPNKLIVP
;
A
#
# COMPACT_ATOMS: atom_id res chain seq x y z
N MET A 1 60.33 -58.19 -4.80
CA MET A 1 59.85 -56.97 -4.09
C MET A 1 58.50 -56.57 -4.68
N ALA A 2 57.43 -56.73 -3.91
CA ALA A 2 56.04 -56.60 -4.37
C ALA A 2 55.53 -55.15 -4.23
N ARG A 3 54.95 -54.60 -5.30
CA ARG A 3 54.31 -53.28 -5.33
C ARG A 3 52.86 -53.41 -4.84
N LYS A 4 52.53 -52.77 -3.71
CA LYS A 4 51.17 -52.66 -3.18
C LYS A 4 50.32 -51.77 -4.10
N ARG A 5 49.15 -52.28 -4.50
CA ARG A 5 48.05 -51.50 -5.11
C ARG A 5 47.29 -50.80 -3.99
N ALA A 6 47.07 -49.50 -4.11
CA ALA A 6 46.14 -48.76 -3.26
C ALA A 6 44.88 -48.43 -4.07
N CYS A 7 43.75 -48.83 -3.49
CA CYS A 7 42.38 -48.72 -3.96
C CYS A 7 41.87 -47.27 -3.82
N TRP A 8 40.91 -46.90 -4.67
CA TRP A 8 40.31 -45.58 -4.77
C TRP A 8 39.47 -45.19 -3.54
N SER A 9 39.44 -43.90 -3.21
CA SER A 9 38.30 -43.26 -2.54
C SER A 9 38.20 -41.80 -3.01
N THR A 10 37.27 -41.54 -3.93
CA THR A 10 36.88 -40.19 -4.31
C THR A 10 35.98 -39.61 -3.23
N LYS A 11 36.53 -38.72 -2.39
CA LYS A 11 35.72 -37.88 -1.49
C LYS A 11 34.87 -36.95 -2.36
N SER A 12 33.56 -37.21 -2.39
CA SER A 12 32.57 -36.28 -2.92
C SER A 12 32.63 -34.98 -2.13
N LYS A 13 33.01 -33.89 -2.80
CA LYS A 13 32.93 -32.53 -2.24
C LYS A 13 31.45 -32.20 -2.07
N LYS A 14 30.98 -32.08 -0.82
CA LYS A 14 29.72 -31.41 -0.51
C LYS A 14 29.81 -29.99 -1.07
N GLY A 15 29.06 -29.71 -2.14
CA GLY A 15 28.83 -28.36 -2.63
C GLY A 15 28.17 -27.51 -1.54
N PRO A 16 28.30 -26.17 -1.60
CA PRO A 16 27.66 -25.29 -0.64
C PRO A 16 26.15 -25.51 -0.67
N SER A 17 25.59 -25.75 0.52
CA SER A 17 24.16 -25.81 0.76
C SER A 17 23.54 -24.52 0.25
N ILE A 18 22.87 -24.57 -0.89
CA ILE A 18 22.05 -23.47 -1.41
C ILE A 18 20.96 -23.26 -0.37
N ALA A 19 21.09 -22.18 0.41
CA ALA A 19 20.04 -21.73 1.30
C ALA A 19 18.75 -21.62 0.48
N PRO A 20 17.59 -22.09 1.00
CA PRO A 20 16.34 -21.96 0.29
C PRO A 20 16.16 -20.49 -0.10
N SER A 21 15.91 -20.22 -1.38
CA SER A 21 15.64 -18.86 -1.84
C SER A 21 14.50 -18.32 -0.99
N LEU A 22 14.78 -17.29 -0.18
CA LEU A 22 13.75 -16.49 0.45
C LEU A 22 12.91 -15.92 -0.69
N ARG A 23 11.80 -16.59 -1.02
CA ARG A 23 10.76 -15.96 -1.80
C ARG A 23 10.41 -14.70 -1.02
N PRO A 24 10.44 -13.50 -1.62
CA PRO A 24 9.91 -12.33 -0.94
C PRO A 24 8.46 -12.66 -0.60
N SER A 25 8.19 -12.90 0.69
CA SER A 25 6.85 -12.94 1.21
C SER A 25 6.18 -11.67 0.71
N SER A 26 5.10 -11.79 -0.05
CA SER A 26 4.32 -10.63 -0.52
C SER A 26 3.70 -9.83 0.64
N ARG A 27 3.89 -10.30 1.87
CA ARG A 27 3.42 -9.73 3.11
C ARG A 27 4.63 -9.34 3.93
N TYR A 28 5.04 -8.08 3.82
CA TYR A 28 5.80 -7.46 4.91
C TYR A 28 4.84 -7.39 6.10
N GLN A 29 5.14 -8.13 7.17
CA GLN A 29 4.45 -7.94 8.44
C GLN A 29 5.02 -6.66 9.05
N VAL A 30 4.25 -5.60 8.90
CA VAL A 30 4.56 -4.28 9.42
C VAL A 30 4.41 -4.32 10.93
N PRO A 31 5.28 -3.65 11.72
CA PRO A 31 5.02 -3.46 13.13
C PRO A 31 3.65 -2.81 13.31
N ILE A 32 2.84 -3.45 14.14
CA ILE A 32 1.49 -3.05 14.52
C ILE A 32 1.48 -1.56 14.83
N ILE A 33 0.71 -0.78 14.08
CA ILE A 33 0.58 0.65 14.30
C ILE A 33 -0.33 0.82 15.52
N SER A 34 0.27 1.12 16.67
CA SER A 34 -0.46 1.44 17.89
C SER A 34 -0.77 2.93 17.90
N THR A 35 -1.95 3.30 17.43
CA THR A 35 -2.57 4.60 17.74
C THR A 35 -3.56 4.35 18.88
N ASP A 36 -3.06 4.41 20.13
CA ASP A 36 -3.73 4.44 21.46
C ASP A 36 -5.04 3.66 21.73
N ARG A 37 -5.57 2.84 20.82
CA ARG A 37 -6.76 2.01 21.07
C ARG A 37 -7.02 0.88 20.07
N TRP A 38 -6.34 0.83 18.92
CA TRP A 38 -6.58 -0.21 17.92
C TRP A 38 -5.30 -0.66 17.22
N HIS A 39 -5.11 -1.98 17.16
CA HIS A 39 -4.03 -2.62 16.43
C HIS A 39 -4.54 -3.02 15.04
N TYR A 40 -4.09 -2.32 14.00
CA TYR A 40 -4.36 -2.73 12.61
C TYR A 40 -3.04 -3.00 11.87
N THR A 41 -3.09 -3.95 10.94
CA THR A 41 -1.99 -4.26 10.03
C THR A 41 -2.31 -3.64 8.68
N ILE A 42 -1.42 -2.79 8.17
CA ILE A 42 -1.54 -2.24 6.81
C ILE A 42 -0.80 -3.16 5.86
N GLY A 43 -1.47 -3.59 4.80
CA GLY A 43 -0.94 -4.39 3.71
C GLY A 43 -1.00 -3.68 2.36
N ARG A 44 -0.46 -4.35 1.34
CA ARG A 44 -0.57 -3.92 -0.04
C ARG A 44 -2.02 -4.00 -0.51
N SER A 45 -2.46 -2.98 -1.25
CA SER A 45 -3.81 -2.75 -1.74
C SER A 45 -4.83 -2.32 -0.68
N ASP A 46 -4.45 -2.17 0.59
CA ASP A 46 -5.34 -1.60 1.58
C ASP A 46 -5.62 -0.13 1.26
N ASN A 47 -6.82 0.32 1.60
CA ASN A 47 -7.16 1.74 1.55
C ASN A 47 -6.96 2.33 2.94
N ILE A 48 -6.39 3.52 3.00
CA ILE A 48 -6.01 4.20 4.23
C ILE A 48 -6.54 5.63 4.26
N ARG A 49 -6.80 6.11 5.48
CA ARG A 49 -7.09 7.52 5.77
C ARG A 49 -5.81 8.23 6.14
N VAL A 50 -5.57 9.35 5.48
CA VAL A 50 -4.37 10.17 5.64
C VAL A 50 -4.79 11.56 6.10
N LEU A 51 -4.07 12.08 7.08
CA LEU A 51 -4.32 13.42 7.63
C LEU A 51 -3.92 14.49 6.61
N GLY A 52 -4.83 15.43 6.35
CA GLY A 52 -4.54 16.65 5.60
C GLY A 52 -3.78 17.67 6.44
N GLY A 53 -3.15 18.66 5.80
CA GLY A 53 -2.19 19.57 6.46
C GLY A 53 -2.70 20.39 7.64
N LYS A 54 -4.03 20.56 7.82
CA LYS A 54 -4.62 21.26 8.97
C LYS A 54 -5.24 20.32 10.01
N MET A 55 -5.12 19.01 9.84
CA MET A 55 -5.76 18.02 10.71
C MET A 55 -4.87 17.63 11.88
N SER A 56 -5.50 17.40 13.02
CA SER A 56 -4.83 16.82 14.19
C SER A 56 -5.28 15.37 14.40
N LEU A 57 -4.36 14.53 14.90
CA LEU A 57 -4.65 13.18 15.40
C LEU A 57 -5.56 13.19 16.64
N THR A 58 -5.56 14.28 17.40
CA THR A 58 -6.29 14.37 18.68
C THR A 58 -7.73 14.81 18.52
N GLU A 59 -8.09 15.36 17.36
CA GLU A 59 -9.40 15.94 17.11
C GLU A 59 -10.27 14.97 16.31
N LYS A 60 -11.57 14.99 16.59
CA LYS A 60 -12.55 14.24 15.80
C LYS A 60 -12.75 14.94 14.47
N ASN A 61 -11.96 14.54 13.47
CA ASN A 61 -12.16 14.99 12.09
C ASN A 61 -13.33 14.23 11.46
N GLU A 62 -14.12 14.92 10.64
CA GLU A 62 -15.19 14.27 9.89
C GLU A 62 -14.61 13.33 8.81
N HIS A 63 -15.19 12.15 8.60
CA HIS A 63 -14.57 11.13 7.73
C HIS A 63 -14.30 11.58 6.29
N HIS A 64 -15.08 12.51 5.77
CA HIS A 64 -14.94 13.01 4.40
C HIS A 64 -13.87 14.09 4.25
N THR A 65 -13.28 14.59 5.33
CA THR A 65 -12.21 15.56 5.24
C THR A 65 -10.86 14.87 5.04
N TYR A 66 -10.73 13.61 5.46
CA TYR A 66 -9.51 12.83 5.28
C TYR A 66 -9.18 12.63 3.81
N TRP A 67 -7.87 12.62 3.53
CA TRP A 67 -7.36 12.11 2.26
C TRP A 67 -7.46 10.59 2.26
N ILE A 68 -7.85 10.02 1.13
CA ILE A 68 -7.94 8.56 0.97
C ILE A 68 -6.89 8.11 -0.03
N ALA A 69 -6.15 7.06 0.32
CA ALA A 69 -5.12 6.52 -0.55
C ALA A 69 -5.13 4.99 -0.55
N ARG A 70 -4.74 4.39 -1.67
CA ARG A 70 -4.50 2.95 -1.79
C ARG A 70 -3.01 2.67 -1.63
N VAL A 71 -2.65 1.72 -0.78
CA VAL A 71 -1.25 1.32 -0.57
C VAL A 71 -0.76 0.48 -1.74
N VAL A 72 0.22 0.99 -2.48
CA VAL A 72 0.82 0.31 -3.65
C VAL A 72 1.99 -0.56 -3.21
N SER A 73 2.88 -0.02 -2.37
CA SER A 73 4.01 -0.74 -1.79
C SER A 73 4.51 -0.05 -0.52
N MET A 74 5.38 -0.73 0.22
CA MET A 74 5.94 -0.23 1.46
C MET A 74 7.46 -0.32 1.42
N ARG A 75 8.15 0.69 1.95
CA ARG A 75 9.61 0.73 1.98
C ARG A 75 10.10 1.21 3.34
N ALA A 76 11.05 0.49 3.92
CA ALA A 76 11.82 0.97 5.06
C ALA A 76 13.03 1.75 4.53
N TRP A 77 13.34 2.90 5.14
CA TRP A 77 14.51 3.68 4.77
C TRP A 77 15.80 2.95 5.21
N HIS A 78 16.72 2.77 4.26
CA HIS A 78 17.76 1.73 4.22
C HIS A 78 18.83 1.77 5.34
N LYS A 79 18.83 2.78 6.23
CA LYS A 79 19.86 2.89 7.28
C LYS A 79 19.50 2.22 8.59
N ALA A 80 18.26 1.78 8.77
CA ALA A 80 17.83 1.11 10.01
C ALA A 80 17.98 -0.42 9.89
N LEU A 81 18.76 -1.01 10.78
CA LEU A 81 18.86 -2.48 10.94
C LEU A 81 17.53 -3.12 11.36
N ILE A 82 16.65 -2.33 11.99
CA ILE A 82 15.32 -2.75 12.46
C ILE A 82 14.31 -1.71 11.96
N PRO A 83 13.29 -2.10 11.18
CA PRO A 83 12.27 -1.18 10.71
C PRO A 83 11.44 -0.69 11.90
N THR A 84 11.57 0.60 12.23
CA THR A 84 10.70 1.30 13.17
C THR A 84 9.65 2.10 12.39
N LYS A 85 8.54 2.45 13.06
CA LYS A 85 7.49 3.31 12.49
C LYS A 85 8.06 4.60 11.87
N ALA A 86 9.03 5.20 12.54
CA ALA A 86 9.71 6.43 12.14
C ALA A 86 10.55 6.33 10.84
N ASN A 87 10.77 5.12 10.33
CA ASN A 87 11.59 4.89 9.14
C ASN A 87 10.79 4.29 7.98
N MET A 88 9.46 4.27 8.06
CA MET A 88 8.63 3.58 7.09
C MET A 88 7.82 4.55 6.23
N TRP A 89 7.98 4.35 4.92
CA TRP A 89 7.32 5.11 3.89
C TRP A 89 6.38 4.22 3.08
N LEU A 90 5.22 4.74 2.76
CA LEU A 90 4.21 4.09 1.95
C LEU A 90 4.21 4.72 0.57
N HIS A 91 4.38 3.91 -0.46
CA HIS A 91 4.06 4.32 -1.83
C HIS A 91 2.56 4.14 -2.02
N VAL A 92 1.85 5.20 -2.33
CA VAL A 92 0.38 5.24 -2.37
C VAL A 92 -0.13 5.78 -3.70
N GLN A 93 -1.37 5.42 -4.02
CA GLN A 93 -2.16 5.97 -5.12
C GLN A 93 -3.33 6.75 -4.55
N TRP A 94 -3.54 7.98 -4.98
CA TRP A 94 -4.52 8.88 -4.35
C TRP A 94 -5.95 8.66 -4.87
N TYR A 95 -6.92 8.87 -3.98
CA TYR A 95 -8.32 9.04 -4.33
C TYR A 95 -8.71 10.51 -4.15
N TYR A 96 -9.22 11.14 -5.21
CA TYR A 96 -9.61 12.55 -5.20
C TYR A 96 -11.11 12.73 -5.02
N SER A 97 -11.49 13.71 -4.22
CA SER A 97 -12.87 14.20 -4.15
C SER A 97 -13.20 15.08 -5.35
N GLY A 98 -14.49 15.31 -5.60
CA GLY A 98 -14.90 16.28 -6.62
C GLY A 98 -14.34 17.69 -6.38
N ALA A 99 -14.10 18.07 -5.11
CA ALA A 99 -13.47 19.34 -4.78
C ALA A 99 -11.98 19.38 -5.15
N ASP A 100 -11.26 18.28 -4.93
CA ASP A 100 -9.84 18.18 -5.30
C ASP A 100 -9.67 18.24 -6.82
N ILE A 101 -10.53 17.52 -7.56
CA ILE A 101 -10.55 17.53 -9.03
C ILE A 101 -10.85 18.93 -9.55
N ALA A 102 -11.87 19.61 -9.01
CA ALA A 102 -12.22 20.97 -9.44
C ALA A 102 -11.13 22.01 -9.11
N ALA A 103 -10.31 21.76 -8.08
CA ALA A 103 -9.18 22.61 -7.73
C ALA A 103 -7.99 22.41 -8.68
N GLU A 104 -7.81 21.21 -9.23
CA GLU A 104 -6.77 20.91 -10.23
C GLU A 104 -7.20 21.29 -11.65
N ASP A 105 -8.45 21.02 -12.01
CA ASP A 105 -9.04 21.33 -13.31
C ASP A 105 -10.47 21.88 -13.14
N SER A 106 -10.58 23.21 -13.15
CA SER A 106 -11.86 23.91 -13.03
C SER A 106 -12.82 23.68 -14.19
N SER A 107 -12.38 23.06 -15.30
CA SER A 107 -13.24 22.76 -16.45
C SER A 107 -14.06 21.50 -16.27
N GLN A 108 -13.71 20.62 -15.33
CA GLN A 108 -14.48 19.42 -15.05
C GLN A 108 -15.71 19.76 -14.21
N ASP A 109 -16.88 19.34 -14.69
CA ASP A 109 -18.07 19.33 -13.85
C ASP A 109 -17.92 18.26 -12.78
N THR A 110 -17.80 18.66 -11.52
CA THR A 110 -17.71 17.74 -10.38
C THR A 110 -18.96 17.79 -9.50
N SER A 111 -20.03 18.44 -9.98
CA SER A 111 -21.29 18.61 -9.23
C SER A 111 -21.98 17.29 -8.88
N PHE A 112 -21.70 16.22 -9.63
CA PHE A 112 -22.24 14.89 -9.37
C PHE A 112 -21.51 14.14 -8.24
N PHE A 113 -20.34 14.60 -7.79
CA PHE A 113 -19.63 13.95 -6.69
C PHE A 113 -20.30 14.22 -5.35
N GLY A 114 -20.77 13.16 -4.71
CA GLY A 114 -21.18 13.18 -3.32
C GLY A 114 -20.00 13.43 -2.38
N ARG A 115 -20.32 13.86 -1.15
CA ARG A 115 -19.32 14.17 -0.09
C ARG A 115 -18.30 13.05 0.18
N TYR A 116 -18.75 11.80 0.08
CA TYR A 116 -17.92 10.60 0.32
C TYR A 116 -17.45 9.93 -0.97
N GLU A 117 -17.88 10.42 -2.13
CA GLU A 117 -17.47 9.85 -3.40
C GLU A 117 -16.05 10.31 -3.74
N ARG A 118 -15.29 9.38 -4.29
CA ARG A 118 -13.89 9.60 -4.65
C ARG A 118 -13.58 8.89 -5.94
N ALA A 119 -12.78 9.54 -6.79
CA ALA A 119 -12.22 8.93 -8.00
C ALA A 119 -10.81 8.43 -7.71
N LEU A 120 -10.48 7.22 -8.16
CA LEU A 120 -9.11 6.74 -8.13
C LEU A 120 -8.30 7.50 -9.19
N SER A 121 -7.24 8.19 -8.76
CA SER A 121 -6.34 8.90 -9.66
C SER A 121 -5.22 8.00 -10.19
N ASP A 122 -4.51 8.44 -11.21
CA ASP A 122 -3.22 7.90 -11.66
C ASP A 122 -2.02 8.59 -10.98
N VAL A 123 -2.28 9.38 -9.93
CA VAL A 123 -1.26 10.09 -9.17
C VAL A 123 -0.73 9.21 -8.03
N TYR A 124 0.59 9.09 -7.97
CA TYR A 124 1.31 8.30 -6.98
C TYR A 124 2.25 9.17 -6.16
N ASP A 125 2.38 8.86 -4.87
CA ASP A 125 3.28 9.59 -3.98
C ASP A 125 3.83 8.70 -2.85
N TYR A 126 4.80 9.22 -2.10
CA TYR A 126 5.33 8.61 -0.89
C TYR A 126 4.91 9.39 0.34
N ILE A 127 4.20 8.72 1.24
CA ILE A 127 3.81 9.29 2.53
C ILE A 127 4.51 8.59 3.69
N HIS A 128 4.75 9.32 4.77
CA HIS A 128 5.26 8.73 6.00
C HIS A 128 4.15 7.99 6.75
N LEU A 129 4.49 6.89 7.44
CA LEU A 129 3.48 6.11 8.17
C LEU A 129 2.75 6.93 9.25
N ASP A 130 3.41 7.93 9.83
CA ASP A 130 2.80 8.78 10.86
C ASP A 130 1.66 9.67 10.35
N SER A 131 1.57 9.87 9.04
CA SER A 131 0.44 10.60 8.42
C SER A 131 -0.84 9.76 8.35
N VAL A 132 -0.76 8.45 8.64
CA VAL A 132 -1.88 7.52 8.53
C VAL A 132 -2.69 7.50 9.83
N ASP A 133 -3.97 7.85 9.70
CA ASP A 133 -4.95 7.80 10.80
C ASP A 133 -5.54 6.39 10.98
N GLY A 134 -5.77 5.66 9.89
CA GLY A 134 -6.37 4.33 9.95
C GLY A 134 -6.69 3.71 8.59
N LEU A 135 -7.36 2.56 8.60
CA LEU A 135 -7.91 1.93 7.40
C LEU A 135 -9.17 2.66 6.91
N ALA A 136 -9.38 2.66 5.60
CA ALA A 136 -10.58 3.15 4.94
C ALA A 136 -11.33 2.00 4.26
N THR A 137 -12.65 2.06 4.30
CA THR A 137 -13.51 1.17 3.49
C THR A 137 -13.89 1.90 2.22
N VAL A 138 -13.44 1.38 1.07
CA VAL A 138 -13.82 1.88 -0.25
C VAL A 138 -14.72 0.85 -0.92
N ILE A 139 -15.91 1.28 -1.35
CA ILE A 139 -16.88 0.44 -2.04
C ILE A 139 -16.86 0.84 -3.52
N THR A 140 -16.44 -0.06 -4.39
CA THR A 140 -16.44 0.19 -5.84
C THR A 140 -17.86 0.04 -6.36
N CYS A 141 -18.46 1.14 -6.79
CA CYS A 141 -19.70 1.12 -7.54
C CYS A 141 -19.38 0.70 -8.98
N LEU A 142 -19.71 -0.54 -9.35
CA LEU A 142 -19.80 -0.90 -10.75
C LEU A 142 -21.06 -0.22 -11.27
N THR A 143 -20.91 0.90 -11.99
CA THR A 143 -22.01 1.45 -12.78
C THR A 143 -22.44 0.33 -13.72
N ALA A 144 -23.65 -0.21 -13.49
CA ALA A 144 -24.25 -1.16 -14.40
C ALA A 144 -24.13 -0.57 -15.80
N SER A 145 -23.37 -1.24 -16.67
CA SER A 145 -23.22 -0.85 -18.07
C SER A 145 -24.59 -0.51 -18.60
N SER A 146 -24.82 0.75 -18.96
CA SER A 146 -26.09 1.19 -19.52
C SER A 146 -26.43 0.25 -20.68
N PRO A 147 -27.48 -0.58 -20.61
CA PRO A 147 -27.84 -1.41 -21.72
C PRO A 147 -28.31 -0.47 -22.82
N ASN A 148 -27.61 -0.50 -23.96
CA ASN A 148 -27.99 0.03 -25.26
C ASN A 148 -29.33 0.77 -25.26
N LYS A 149 -29.28 2.10 -25.11
CA LYS A 149 -30.39 2.98 -25.51
C LYS A 149 -30.43 2.97 -27.05
N LEU A 150 -30.96 1.90 -27.62
CA LEU A 150 -31.43 1.89 -29.00
C LEU A 150 -32.74 2.67 -29.02
N ILE A 151 -32.64 3.96 -29.36
CA ILE A 151 -33.78 4.71 -29.87
C ILE A 151 -33.98 4.20 -31.29
N VAL A 152 -35.09 3.51 -31.53
CA VAL A 152 -35.62 3.23 -32.87
C VAL A 152 -37.10 3.65 -32.80
N PRO A 153 -37.59 4.45 -33.77
CA PRO A 153 -38.84 5.21 -33.69
C PRO A 153 -40.10 4.40 -33.41
#